data_AF-A0A955B782-F1
#
_entry.id   AF-A0A955B782-F1
#
_cell.length_a   1.000
_cell.length_b   1.000
_cell.length_c   1.000
_cell.angle_alpha   90.00
_cell.angle_beta   90.00
_cell.angle_gamma   90.00
#
_symmetry.space_group_name_H-M   'P 1'
#
loop_
_entity.id
_entity.type
_entity.pdbx_description
1 polymer ?
#
loop_
_entity_poly.entity_id
_entity_poly.type
_entity_poly.pdbx_seq_one_letter_code
_entity_poly.pdbx_strand_id
1 'polypeptide(L)'
;MASRSHDEINTKTGNWGRNAPLEPADEWFLEGLTPGQARADTDGDGLPDDWENLHNMDPANPSDAATIVPKGASPDDRHEGYAFLEFYINELADDSISLARLNGSRR
;
A
#
# COMPACT_ATOMS: atom_id res chain seq x y z
N MET A 1 0.05 21.33 38.12
CA MET A 1 -1.10 21.42 37.20
C MET A 1 -0.77 22.51 36.20
N ALA A 2 -0.32 22.16 34.99
CA ALA A 2 0.10 23.17 34.01
C ALA A 2 -1.14 23.78 33.35
N SER A 3 -1.50 25.01 33.73
CA SER A 3 -2.48 25.82 33.02
C SER A 3 -1.91 26.15 31.64
N ARG A 4 -2.37 25.41 30.63
CA ARG A 4 -2.07 25.67 29.21
C ARG A 4 -2.80 26.95 28.80
N SER A 5 -2.11 27.94 28.24
CA SER A 5 -2.71 29.25 27.98
C SER A 5 -3.57 29.19 26.71
N HIS A 6 -4.70 29.90 26.71
CA HIS A 6 -5.56 30.00 25.52
C HIS A 6 -4.81 30.63 24.34
N ASP A 7 -3.76 31.41 24.60
CA ASP A 7 -2.92 32.03 23.57
C ASP A 7 -2.08 30.99 22.81
N GLU A 8 -1.63 29.91 23.47
CA GLU A 8 -0.91 28.81 22.80
C GLU A 8 -1.80 28.06 21.80
N ILE A 9 -3.09 27.90 22.13
CA ILE A 9 -4.08 27.28 21.24
C ILE A 9 -4.40 28.21 20.07
N ASN A 10 -4.62 29.50 20.35
CA ASN A 10 -4.97 30.50 19.34
C ASN A 10 -3.82 30.79 18.36
N THR A 11 -2.57 30.78 18.84
CA THR A 11 -1.39 31.04 18.02
C THR A 11 -0.79 29.78 17.41
N LYS A 12 -1.33 28.58 17.74
CA LYS A 12 -0.83 27.27 17.31
C LYS A 12 0.67 27.04 17.61
N THR A 13 1.21 27.73 18.60
CA THR A 13 2.64 27.69 18.94
C THR A 13 2.99 26.65 20.00
N GLY A 14 1.99 25.92 20.52
CA GLY A 14 2.21 24.84 21.47
C GLY A 14 3.10 23.75 20.88
N ASN A 15 4.03 23.22 21.69
CA ASN A 15 4.92 22.15 21.26
C ASN A 15 4.21 20.79 21.39
N TRP A 16 3.37 20.45 20.42
CA TRP A 16 2.47 19.29 20.44
C TRP A 16 3.15 17.98 20.02
N GLY A 17 4.32 17.63 20.58
CA GLY A 17 4.93 16.29 20.47
C GLY A 17 5.24 15.76 19.06
N ARG A 18 4.88 16.48 18.00
CA ARG A 18 5.37 16.37 16.63
C ARG A 18 5.78 17.77 16.23
N ASN A 19 7.10 17.98 16.12
CA ASN A 19 7.71 19.25 15.75
C ASN A 19 7.52 19.52 14.25
N ALA A 20 6.27 19.57 13.80
CA ALA A 20 5.95 19.89 12.41
C ALA A 20 6.21 21.38 12.16
N PRO A 21 6.88 21.75 11.05
CA PRO A 21 6.95 23.13 10.59
C PRO A 21 5.55 23.71 10.41
N LEU A 22 5.40 25.04 10.56
CA LEU A 22 4.12 25.74 10.35
C LEU A 22 3.57 25.55 8.93
N GLU A 23 4.46 25.31 7.97
CA GLU A 23 4.16 24.87 6.61
C GLU A 23 4.99 23.61 6.34
N PRO A 24 4.46 22.40 6.61
CA PRO A 24 5.22 21.17 6.43
C PRO A 24 5.46 20.94 4.93
N ALA A 25 6.73 20.83 4.56
CA ALA A 25 7.13 20.41 3.22
C ALA A 25 7.04 18.88 3.08
N ASP A 26 6.90 18.40 1.84
CA ASP A 26 6.94 16.96 1.53
C ASP A 26 8.21 16.29 2.07
N GLU A 27 9.33 17.00 2.06
CA GLU A 27 10.62 16.54 2.62
C GLU A 27 10.54 16.24 4.13
N TRP A 28 9.82 17.05 4.92
CA TRP A 28 9.62 16.80 6.35
C TRP A 28 8.67 15.62 6.58
N PHE A 29 7.66 15.46 5.72
CA PHE A 29 6.72 14.34 5.80
C PHE A 29 7.39 13.00 5.47
N LEU A 30 8.37 13.02 4.57
CA LEU A 30 9.11 11.84 4.12
C LEU A 30 10.40 11.59 4.92
N GLU A 31 10.76 12.46 5.86
CA GLU A 31 11.97 12.32 6.68
C GLU A 31 11.95 11.00 7.46
N GLY A 32 12.94 10.15 7.24
CA GLY A 32 13.06 8.83 7.87
C GLY A 32 12.25 7.72 7.20
N LEU A 33 11.49 8.01 6.14
CA LEU A 33 10.92 7.01 5.27
C LEU A 33 11.92 6.65 4.17
N THR A 34 12.16 5.35 4.00
CA THR A 34 12.90 4.83 2.86
C THR A 34 11.87 4.30 1.86
N PRO A 35 11.76 4.86 0.64
CA PRO A 35 10.88 4.31 -0.37
C PRO A 35 11.26 2.85 -0.63
N GLY A 36 10.27 1.96 -0.57
CA GLY A 36 10.45 0.60 -1.05
C GLY A 36 10.70 0.58 -2.56
N GLN A 37 11.23 -0.51 -3.06
CA GLN A 37 11.26 -0.75 -4.50
C GLN A 37 9.87 -1.23 -4.94
N ALA A 38 9.19 -0.41 -5.75
CA ALA A 38 7.95 -0.84 -6.42
C ALA A 38 8.27 -1.93 -7.45
N ARG A 39 7.32 -2.83 -7.70
CA ARG A 39 7.43 -3.81 -8.78
C ARG A 39 7.27 -3.10 -10.12
N ALA A 40 7.84 -3.67 -11.18
CA ALA A 40 7.67 -3.14 -12.54
C ALA A 40 6.23 -3.39 -13.01
N ASP A 41 5.65 -2.39 -13.65
CA ASP A 41 4.29 -2.35 -14.21
C ASP A 41 4.43 -1.56 -15.52
N THR A 42 4.43 -2.29 -16.64
CA THR A 42 4.81 -1.79 -17.97
C THR A 42 3.71 -0.95 -18.60
N ASP A 43 2.45 -1.29 -18.38
CA ASP A 43 1.29 -0.60 -18.96
C ASP A 43 0.55 0.33 -17.99
N GLY A 44 0.88 0.27 -16.71
CA GLY A 44 0.43 1.20 -15.67
C GLY A 44 -0.97 0.90 -15.16
N ASP A 45 -1.45 -0.34 -15.26
CA ASP A 45 -2.78 -0.73 -14.82
C ASP A 45 -2.88 -1.13 -13.34
N GLY A 46 -1.72 -1.23 -12.67
CA GLY A 46 -1.59 -1.57 -11.27
C GLY A 46 -1.26 -3.04 -10.99
N LEU A 47 -1.17 -3.88 -12.01
CA LEU A 47 -0.60 -5.22 -11.93
C LEU A 47 0.91 -5.20 -12.21
N PRO A 48 1.72 -5.99 -11.49
CA PRO A 48 3.13 -6.13 -11.84
C PRO A 48 3.36 -7.08 -13.02
N ASP A 49 4.31 -6.74 -13.89
CA ASP A 49 4.68 -7.54 -15.07
C ASP A 49 4.98 -9.01 -14.69
N ASP A 50 5.70 -9.23 -13.59
CA ASP A 50 6.06 -10.58 -13.11
C ASP A 50 4.82 -11.39 -12.69
N TRP A 51 3.81 -10.72 -12.14
CA TRP A 51 2.58 -11.35 -11.68
C TRP A 51 1.67 -11.71 -12.86
N GLU A 52 1.57 -10.82 -13.84
CA GLU A 52 0.84 -11.05 -15.08
C GLU A 52 1.42 -12.21 -15.88
N ASN A 53 2.75 -12.27 -15.99
CA ASN A 53 3.45 -13.40 -16.61
C ASN A 53 3.14 -14.74 -15.94
N LEU A 54 2.99 -14.75 -14.60
CA LEU A 54 2.63 -15.96 -13.85
C LEU A 54 1.18 -16.40 -14.13
N HIS A 55 0.28 -15.45 -14.38
CA HIS A 55 -1.14 -15.69 -14.63
C HIS A 55 -1.50 -15.77 -16.12
N ASN A 56 -0.50 -15.84 -17.01
CA ASN A 56 -0.68 -15.85 -18.46
C ASN A 56 -1.46 -14.64 -19.01
N MET A 57 -1.25 -13.48 -18.39
CA MET A 57 -1.77 -12.17 -18.79
C MET A 57 -0.76 -11.44 -19.70
N ASP A 58 -1.12 -10.26 -20.21
CA ASP A 58 -0.30 -9.48 -21.14
C ASP A 58 0.17 -8.17 -20.49
N PRO A 59 1.45 -8.07 -20.04
CA PRO A 59 2.01 -6.89 -19.36
C PRO A 59 2.00 -5.57 -20.15
N ALA A 60 1.55 -5.60 -21.40
CA ALA A 60 1.42 -4.43 -22.26
C ALA A 60 -0.05 -4.04 -22.51
N ASN A 61 -1.02 -4.72 -21.88
CA ASN A 61 -2.44 -4.51 -22.07
C ASN A 61 -3.15 -4.04 -20.78
N PRO A 62 -3.33 -2.71 -20.62
CA PRO A 62 -3.79 -2.13 -19.35
C PRO A 62 -5.28 -2.36 -19.04
N SER A 63 -5.97 -3.13 -19.88
CA SER A 63 -7.37 -3.47 -19.70
C SER A 63 -7.56 -4.87 -19.10
N ASP A 64 -6.52 -5.69 -19.03
CA ASP A 64 -6.66 -7.05 -18.54
C ASP A 64 -6.71 -7.11 -17.00
N ALA A 65 -6.16 -6.12 -16.27
CA ALA A 65 -6.40 -5.93 -14.84
C ALA A 65 -7.89 -5.89 -14.45
N ALA A 66 -8.73 -5.31 -15.32
CA ALA A 66 -10.17 -5.21 -15.11
C ALA A 66 -10.94 -6.46 -15.60
N THR A 67 -10.26 -7.44 -16.17
CA THR A 67 -10.88 -8.68 -16.64
C THR A 67 -11.25 -9.59 -15.47
N ILE A 68 -12.34 -10.34 -15.65
CA ILE A 68 -12.87 -11.23 -14.62
C ILE A 68 -12.05 -12.53 -14.57
N VAL A 69 -11.65 -12.89 -13.36
CA VAL A 69 -10.94 -14.14 -13.05
C VAL A 69 -11.86 -15.33 -13.35
N PRO A 70 -11.46 -16.24 -14.25
CA PRO A 70 -12.24 -17.43 -14.56
C PRO A 70 -12.10 -18.48 -13.47
N LYS A 71 -13.03 -19.43 -13.46
CA LYS A 71 -12.93 -20.61 -12.61
C LYS A 71 -11.63 -21.39 -12.87
N GLY A 72 -10.94 -21.77 -11.81
CA GLY A 72 -9.68 -22.50 -11.82
C GLY A 72 -8.43 -21.61 -11.86
N ALA A 73 -8.58 -20.28 -11.98
CA ALA A 73 -7.45 -19.36 -12.00
C ALA A 73 -6.91 -19.00 -10.60
N SER A 74 -7.65 -19.30 -9.53
CA SER A 74 -7.20 -19.07 -8.16
C SER A 74 -7.37 -20.32 -7.29
N PRO A 75 -6.56 -20.50 -6.23
CA PRO A 75 -6.73 -21.62 -5.30
C PRO A 75 -8.13 -21.65 -4.70
N ASP A 76 -8.77 -22.82 -4.72
CA ASP A 76 -10.16 -23.02 -4.26
C ASP A 76 -11.19 -22.08 -4.90
N ASP A 77 -10.90 -21.53 -6.09
CA ASP A 77 -11.75 -20.58 -6.81
C ASP A 77 -12.11 -19.32 -5.98
N ARG A 78 -11.30 -18.97 -4.97
CA ARG A 78 -11.59 -17.88 -4.02
C ARG A 78 -11.74 -16.50 -4.67
N HIS A 79 -11.20 -16.33 -5.87
CA HIS A 79 -11.27 -15.08 -6.65
C HIS A 79 -12.12 -15.23 -7.92
N GLU A 80 -12.85 -16.33 -8.12
CA GLU A 80 -13.78 -16.47 -9.24
C GLU A 80 -14.79 -15.30 -9.23
N GLY A 81 -14.91 -14.60 -10.36
CA GLY A 81 -15.86 -13.49 -10.50
C GLY A 81 -15.34 -12.12 -10.03
N TYR A 82 -14.13 -12.04 -9.48
CA TYR A 82 -13.44 -10.77 -9.19
C TYR A 82 -12.59 -10.31 -10.37
N ALA A 83 -12.18 -9.05 -10.38
CA ALA A 83 -11.17 -8.56 -11.32
C ALA A 83 -9.77 -9.10 -10.97
N PHE A 84 -8.88 -9.25 -11.95
CA PHE A 84 -7.49 -9.66 -11.70
C PHE A 84 -6.75 -8.67 -10.78
N LEU A 85 -7.06 -7.37 -10.86
CA LEU A 85 -6.56 -6.37 -9.92
C LEU A 85 -6.92 -6.69 -8.46
N GLU A 86 -8.16 -7.14 -8.22
CA GLU A 86 -8.64 -7.49 -6.89
C GLU A 86 -8.03 -8.79 -6.38
N PHE A 87 -7.79 -9.74 -7.29
CA PHE A 87 -7.01 -10.95 -6.99
C PHE A 87 -5.61 -10.56 -6.49
N TYR A 88 -4.86 -9.75 -7.25
CA TYR A 88 -3.52 -9.32 -6.88
C TYR A 88 -3.49 -8.60 -5.52
N ILE A 89 -4.40 -7.65 -5.28
CA ILE A 89 -4.46 -6.90 -4.00
C ILE A 89 -4.75 -7.85 -2.82
N ASN A 90 -5.58 -8.87 -3.02
CA ASN A 90 -5.87 -9.86 -1.98
C ASN A 90 -4.66 -10.75 -1.68
N GLU A 91 -3.86 -11.14 -2.68
CA GLU A 91 -2.61 -11.87 -2.45
C GLU A 91 -1.59 -11.04 -1.67
N LEU A 92 -1.45 -9.75 -2.00
CA LEU A 92 -0.57 -8.84 -1.25
C LEU A 92 -1.01 -8.72 0.22
N ALA A 93 -2.32 -8.70 0.49
CA ALA A 93 -2.83 -8.67 1.84
C ALA A 93 -2.44 -9.95 2.61
N ASP A 94 -2.54 -11.11 1.98
CA ASP A 94 -2.14 -12.39 2.58
C ASP A 94 -0.63 -12.47 2.87
N ASP A 95 0.19 -11.97 1.96
CA ASP A 95 1.65 -11.87 2.15
C ASP A 95 2.00 -10.95 3.32
N SER A 96 1.32 -9.81 3.44
CA SER A 96 1.56 -8.85 4.52
C SER A 96 1.23 -9.44 5.90
N ILE A 97 0.14 -10.20 6.01
CA ILE A 97 -0.26 -10.91 7.23
C ILE A 97 0.76 -12.01 7.56
N SER A 98 1.21 -12.74 6.54
CA SER A 98 2.21 -13.80 6.68
C SER A 98 3.55 -13.25 7.16
N LEU A 99 4.02 -12.14 6.57
CA LEU A 99 5.23 -11.44 7.00
C LEU A 99 5.10 -10.90 8.43
N ALA A 100 3.95 -10.35 8.80
CA ALA A 100 3.70 -9.88 10.17
C ALA A 100 3.75 -11.04 11.19
N ARG A 101 3.18 -12.21 10.86
CA ARG A 101 3.25 -13.42 11.72
C ARG A 101 4.68 -13.92 11.90
N LEU A 102 5.48 -13.93 10.83
CA LEU A 102 6.88 -14.37 10.89
C LEU A 102 7.78 -13.41 11.69
N ASN A 103 7.52 -12.10 11.59
CA ASN A 103 8.28 -11.09 12.34
C ASN A 103 7.82 -10.95 13.79
N GLY A 104 6.56 -11.25 14.09
CA GLY A 104 6.01 -11.28 15.47
C GLY A 104 6.49 -12.47 16.31
N SER A 105 6.93 -13.57 15.67
CA SER A 105 7.47 -14.76 16.34
C SER A 105 8.97 -14.66 16.70
N ARG A 106 9.62 -13.53 16.39
CA ARG A 106 11.02 -13.22 16.77
C ARG A 106 11.09 -12.20 17.91
N ARG A 107 10.26 -12.34 18.95
CA ARG A 107 10.37 -11.60 20.21
C ARG A 107 10.28 -12.52 21.40
#